data_AF-A0A813AL28-F1
#
_entry.id   AF-A0A813AL28-F1
#
_cell.length_a   1.000
_cell.length_b   1.000
_cell.length_c   1.000
_cell.angle_alpha   90.00
_cell.angle_beta   90.00
_cell.angle_gamma   90.00
#
_symmetry.space_group_name_H-M   'P 1'
#
loop_
_entity.id
_entity.type
_entity.pdbx_description
1 polymer ?
#
loop_
_entity_poly.entity_id
_entity_poly.type
_entity_poly.pdbx_seq_one_letter_code
_entity_poly.pdbx_strand_id
1 'polypeptide(L)'
;VYSSVGKSFTFPIYPKSFVALVAHLRDVPLVPRAPQPHGVAGRRGARGGQEPQGDEDAGQRKGGAEALSRQGDGGAAVWQCDWIRILWHPTAYNGEEARRLPLCLEHNEAAAAELAGFEKTLVAQLASRSMADPKLFGRMLTTQDTESRFVSCLKTSTRGNSFIKLKVCLDRVNLWDAQMQPLHELGDLTNRQCKVRAELKQVWMMSGQCGLLIEVTDLMLKDEEPQRCPF
;
A
#
# COMPACT_ATOMS: atom_id res chain seq x y z
N VAL A 1 21.57 -26.49 29.31
CA VAL A 1 20.23 -25.86 29.21
C VAL A 1 20.44 -24.37 28.96
N TYR A 2 20.61 -23.97 27.69
CA TYR A 2 20.71 -22.55 27.33
C TYR A 2 19.29 -22.03 27.11
N SER A 3 18.78 -21.25 28.06
CA SER A 3 17.56 -20.48 27.89
C SER A 3 17.93 -19.18 27.18
N SER A 4 17.77 -19.14 25.86
CA SER A 4 17.82 -17.91 25.08
C SER A 4 16.50 -17.17 25.28
N VAL A 5 16.47 -16.28 26.27
CA VAL A 5 15.40 -15.30 26.44
C VAL A 5 15.44 -14.38 25.22
N GLY A 6 14.51 -14.61 24.28
CA GLY A 6 14.32 -13.76 23.11
C GLY A 6 13.92 -12.36 23.54
N LYS A 7 14.90 -11.46 23.66
CA LYS A 7 14.63 -10.03 23.72
C LYS A 7 14.02 -9.64 22.38
N SER A 8 12.70 -9.43 22.35
CA SER A 8 12.04 -8.79 21.22
C SER A 8 12.62 -7.38 21.10
N PHE A 9 13.50 -7.17 20.12
CA PHE A 9 13.98 -5.85 19.75
C PHE A 9 12.82 -5.10 19.10
N THR A 10 12.05 -4.37 19.92
CA THR A 10 11.13 -3.33 19.47
C THR A 10 11.95 -2.23 18.81
N PHE A 11 11.57 -1.74 17.63
CA PHE A 11 12.17 -0.55 17.03
C PHE A 11 12.22 0.58 18.08
N PRO A 12 13.40 1.04 18.52
CA PRO A 12 13.51 1.86 19.73
C PRO A 12 13.09 3.33 19.56
N ILE A 13 12.28 3.69 18.55
CA ILE A 13 11.93 5.09 18.27
C ILE A 13 10.43 5.33 18.12
N TYR A 14 9.57 4.31 17.96
CA TYR A 14 8.14 4.56 17.71
C TYR A 14 7.23 3.62 18.51
N PRO A 15 6.37 4.15 19.42
CA PRO A 15 5.37 3.34 20.08
C PRO A 15 4.42 2.74 19.02
N LYS A 16 4.07 1.45 19.19
CA LYS A 16 3.00 0.80 18.43
C LYS A 16 1.69 1.56 18.70
N SER A 17 1.35 2.49 17.83
CA SER A 17 0.21 3.38 18.01
C SER A 17 -1.04 2.66 17.50
N PHE A 18 -1.67 1.86 18.36
CA PHE A 18 -2.86 1.05 18.01
C PHE A 18 -4.18 1.83 18.06
N VAL A 19 -4.19 3.07 18.57
CA VAL A 19 -5.44 3.78 18.89
C VAL A 19 -5.47 5.12 18.17
N ALA A 20 -6.09 5.20 16.98
CA ALA A 20 -6.71 6.43 16.42
C ALA A 20 -7.14 6.38 14.95
N LEU A 21 -7.22 5.22 14.27
CA LEU A 21 -7.95 5.18 12.97
C LEU A 21 -9.42 5.62 13.12
N VAL A 22 -9.92 5.63 14.37
CA VAL A 22 -11.29 5.84 14.80
C VAL A 22 -11.80 7.28 14.63
N ALA A 23 -10.93 8.31 14.57
CA ALA A 23 -11.41 9.67 14.82
C ALA A 23 -11.72 10.54 13.57
N HIS A 24 -10.98 10.47 12.46
CA HIS A 24 -10.89 11.65 11.57
C HIS A 24 -11.14 11.47 10.07
N LEU A 25 -11.82 10.39 9.66
CA LEU A 25 -12.56 10.41 8.39
C LEU A 25 -13.81 11.31 8.47
N ARG A 26 -13.99 12.18 9.46
CA ARG A 26 -15.09 13.16 9.42
C ARG A 26 -14.74 14.44 8.66
N ASP A 27 -13.45 14.79 8.58
CA ASP A 27 -13.00 16.12 8.14
C ASP A 27 -12.04 16.12 6.94
N VAL A 28 -11.97 15.04 6.16
CA VAL A 28 -11.17 15.02 4.92
C VAL A 28 -11.97 15.70 3.81
N PRO A 29 -11.55 16.88 3.30
CA PRO A 29 -12.15 17.44 2.10
C PRO A 29 -11.86 16.52 0.92
N LEU A 30 -12.91 16.11 0.21
CA LEU A 30 -12.81 15.43 -1.07
C LEU A 30 -12.17 16.38 -2.08
N VAL A 31 -10.86 16.28 -2.27
CA VAL A 31 -10.16 17.08 -3.28
C VAL A 31 -10.22 16.31 -4.61
N PRO A 32 -11.04 16.73 -5.59
CA PRO A 32 -10.91 16.20 -6.95
C PRO A 32 -9.50 16.53 -7.46
N ARG A 33 -8.77 15.50 -7.86
CA ARG A 33 -7.42 15.64 -8.40
C ARG A 33 -7.45 16.57 -9.61
N ALA A 34 -6.70 17.66 -9.56
CA ALA A 34 -6.61 18.62 -10.66
C ALA A 34 -6.23 17.91 -11.97
N PRO A 35 -6.84 18.29 -13.11
CA PRO A 35 -6.44 17.76 -14.41
C PRO A 35 -4.97 18.10 -14.65
N GLN A 36 -4.14 17.08 -14.87
CA GLN A 36 -2.77 17.33 -15.34
C GLN A 36 -2.83 18.04 -16.69
N PRO A 37 -1.93 19.01 -16.95
CA PRO A 37 -1.86 19.68 -18.24
C PRO A 37 -1.55 18.63 -19.31
N HIS A 38 -2.47 18.48 -20.27
CA HIS A 38 -2.22 17.69 -21.46
C HIS A 38 -1.02 18.28 -22.20
N GLY A 39 0.03 17.47 -22.37
CA GLY A 39 1.15 17.80 -23.21
C GLY A 39 0.69 18.12 -24.63
N VAL A 40 1.11 19.28 -25.13
CA VAL A 40 0.87 19.76 -26.48
C VAL A 40 1.55 18.78 -27.46
N ALA A 41 0.76 17.95 -28.14
CA ALA A 41 1.22 17.17 -29.28
C ALA A 41 1.14 18.05 -30.53
N GLY A 42 2.30 18.30 -31.16
CA GLY A 42 2.41 19.06 -32.38
C GLY A 42 2.21 18.24 -33.66
N ARG A 43 1.65 18.95 -34.65
CA ARG A 43 1.87 18.88 -36.11
C ARG A 43 1.04 17.93 -37.02
N ARG A 44 0.38 18.64 -37.96
CA ARG A 44 0.24 18.45 -39.43
C ARG A 44 -0.82 17.50 -39.98
N GLY A 45 -1.77 18.09 -40.74
CA GLY A 45 -1.90 17.79 -42.18
C GLY A 45 -3.17 17.09 -42.69
N ALA A 46 -4.14 17.90 -43.15
CA ALA A 46 -4.97 17.75 -44.36
C ALA A 46 -5.95 16.57 -44.60
N ARG A 47 -7.25 16.97 -44.69
CA ARG A 47 -8.33 16.59 -45.64
C ARG A 47 -8.89 15.16 -45.73
N GLY A 48 -10.19 15.05 -45.42
CA GLY A 48 -11.20 14.45 -46.30
C GLY A 48 -12.21 13.49 -45.64
N GLY A 49 -13.50 13.84 -45.67
CA GLY A 49 -14.64 12.88 -45.67
C GLY A 49 -15.49 12.76 -44.38
N GLN A 50 -16.74 13.22 -44.45
CA GLN A 50 -17.90 12.86 -43.58
C GLN A 50 -18.26 11.36 -43.75
N GLU A 51 -18.88 10.61 -42.83
CA GLU A 51 -20.10 10.78 -42.00
C GLU A 51 -20.12 9.68 -40.86
N PRO A 52 -21.15 9.50 -39.99
CA PRO A 52 -20.96 9.54 -38.53
C PRO A 52 -21.30 8.23 -37.75
N GLN A 53 -21.09 8.32 -36.43
CA GLN A 53 -21.72 7.56 -35.33
C GLN A 53 -21.15 6.19 -34.94
N GLY A 54 -20.45 6.21 -33.81
CA GLY A 54 -20.15 5.06 -32.97
C GLY A 54 -19.15 5.36 -31.85
N ASP A 55 -19.17 6.56 -31.25
CA ASP A 55 -18.32 6.86 -30.08
C ASP A 55 -18.92 6.20 -28.83
N GLU A 56 -18.58 4.93 -28.60
CA GLU A 56 -18.48 4.40 -27.24
C GLU A 56 -17.24 5.02 -26.59
N ASP A 57 -17.38 6.27 -26.14
CA ASP A 57 -16.44 6.91 -25.25
C ASP A 57 -16.54 6.21 -23.89
N ALA A 58 -15.83 5.08 -23.77
CA ALA A 58 -15.51 4.43 -22.51
C ALA A 58 -14.55 5.35 -21.75
N GLY A 59 -15.09 6.46 -21.26
CA GLY A 59 -14.41 7.45 -20.46
C GLY A 59 -13.73 6.74 -19.29
N GLN A 60 -12.42 6.58 -19.40
CA GLN A 60 -11.59 5.97 -18.39
C GLN A 60 -11.62 6.89 -17.17
N ARG A 61 -12.58 6.62 -16.27
CA ARG A 61 -12.79 7.39 -15.05
C ARG A 61 -11.49 7.37 -14.25
N LYS A 62 -10.80 8.52 -14.21
CA LYS A 62 -9.60 8.73 -13.41
C LYS A 62 -9.95 8.44 -11.94
N GLY A 63 -9.33 7.42 -11.37
CA GLY A 63 -9.56 7.01 -9.98
C GLY A 63 -9.23 8.14 -8.99
N GLY A 64 -10.07 8.28 -7.97
CA GLY A 64 -9.86 9.19 -6.85
C GLY A 64 -8.93 8.57 -5.81
N ALA A 65 -8.16 9.40 -5.13
CA ALA A 65 -7.37 9.00 -3.96
C ALA A 65 -7.77 9.91 -2.79
N GLU A 66 -8.12 9.31 -1.67
CA GLU A 66 -8.52 10.03 -0.46
C GLU A 66 -7.53 9.78 0.66
N ALA A 67 -6.88 10.84 1.13
CA ALA A 67 -5.92 10.76 2.23
C ALA A 67 -6.63 10.34 3.51
N LEU A 68 -6.00 9.44 4.29
CA LEU A 68 -6.45 9.15 5.64
C LEU A 68 -5.99 10.31 6.54
N SER A 69 -6.92 10.91 7.29
CA SER A 69 -6.59 11.98 8.24
C SER A 69 -5.59 11.54 9.29
N ARG A 70 -4.75 12.49 9.70
CA ARG A 70 -3.70 12.36 10.70
C ARG A 70 -4.30 12.26 12.13
N GLN A 71 -3.60 11.56 13.01
CA GLN A 71 -3.88 11.29 14.43
C GLN A 71 -4.13 12.59 15.22
N GLY A 72 -4.71 12.49 16.44
CA GLY A 72 -4.94 13.63 17.33
C GLY A 72 -3.70 14.43 17.75
N ASP A 73 -2.49 13.89 17.48
CA ASP A 73 -1.18 14.56 17.59
C ASP A 73 -0.55 14.89 16.21
N GLY A 74 -1.29 14.69 15.11
CA GLY A 74 -0.87 14.96 13.74
C GLY A 74 -0.05 13.85 13.05
N GLY A 75 0.18 12.69 13.67
CA GLY A 75 0.91 11.57 13.09
C GLY A 75 0.09 10.72 12.09
N ALA A 76 0.72 10.12 11.08
CA ALA A 76 0.06 9.13 10.21
C ALA A 76 -0.18 7.82 10.97
N ALA A 77 -1.23 7.06 10.62
CA ALA A 77 -1.41 5.70 11.15
C ALA A 77 -0.29 4.79 10.63
N VAL A 78 0.33 4.03 11.53
CA VAL A 78 1.51 3.21 11.25
C VAL A 78 1.22 1.74 11.52
N TRP A 79 1.63 0.88 10.60
CA TRP A 79 1.70 -0.56 10.78
C TRP A 79 3.15 -1.01 10.85
N GLN A 80 3.42 -1.99 11.72
CA GLN A 80 4.75 -2.57 11.88
C GLN A 80 4.65 -4.08 12.01
N CYS A 81 5.60 -4.80 11.43
CA CYS A 81 5.71 -6.24 11.63
C CYS A 81 7.10 -6.62 12.15
N ASP A 82 7.17 -7.77 12.82
CA ASP A 82 8.44 -8.38 13.17
C ASP A 82 9.09 -9.02 11.92
N TRP A 83 10.20 -9.73 12.12
CA TRP A 83 10.96 -10.38 11.06
C TRP A 83 10.06 -11.21 10.14
N ILE A 84 10.01 -10.80 8.88
CA ILE A 84 9.21 -11.40 7.82
C ILE A 84 10.02 -11.46 6.55
N ARG A 85 9.83 -12.51 5.75
CA ARG A 85 10.63 -12.72 4.54
C ARG A 85 10.08 -11.92 3.37
N ILE A 86 10.97 -11.32 2.59
CA ILE A 86 10.64 -10.69 1.30
C ILE A 86 10.61 -11.80 0.25
N LEU A 87 9.49 -11.95 -0.45
CA LEU A 87 9.30 -13.05 -1.40
C LEU A 87 10.00 -12.81 -2.74
N TRP A 88 9.99 -11.56 -3.22
CA TRP A 88 10.52 -11.19 -4.53
C TRP A 88 11.19 -9.82 -4.46
N HIS A 89 12.23 -9.62 -5.26
CA HIS A 89 12.81 -8.30 -5.45
C HIS A 89 11.77 -7.31 -5.99
N PRO A 90 11.58 -6.11 -5.40
CA PRO A 90 10.56 -5.14 -5.84
C PRO A 90 10.68 -4.71 -7.31
N THR A 91 11.89 -4.71 -7.87
CA THR A 91 12.14 -4.33 -9.27
C THR A 91 11.82 -5.45 -10.27
N ALA A 92 11.61 -6.70 -9.83
CA ALA A 92 11.51 -7.86 -10.73
C ALA A 92 10.38 -7.78 -11.78
N TYR A 93 9.34 -6.98 -11.53
CA TYR A 93 8.14 -6.91 -12.37
C TYR A 93 7.79 -5.49 -12.83
N ASN A 94 8.69 -4.52 -12.66
CA ASN A 94 8.44 -3.14 -13.02
C ASN A 94 9.59 -2.62 -13.88
N GLY A 95 9.31 -1.66 -14.77
CA GLY A 95 10.37 -1.04 -15.58
C GLY A 95 11.43 -0.36 -14.70
N GLU A 96 12.65 -0.22 -15.22
CA GLU A 96 13.82 0.33 -14.50
C GLU A 96 13.58 1.73 -13.91
N GLU A 97 12.67 2.50 -14.51
CA GLU A 97 12.29 3.85 -14.05
C GLU A 97 11.24 3.88 -12.92
N ALA A 98 10.67 2.74 -12.55
CA ALA A 98 9.65 2.68 -11.51
C ALA A 98 10.28 2.87 -10.12
N ARG A 99 10.13 4.06 -9.54
CA ARG A 99 10.63 4.36 -8.19
C ARG A 99 9.74 3.84 -7.06
N ARG A 100 8.44 3.67 -7.34
CA ARG A 100 7.44 3.20 -6.37
C ARG A 100 6.96 1.80 -6.71
N LEU A 101 7.49 0.83 -5.99
CA LEU A 101 7.43 -0.59 -6.32
C LEU A 101 6.55 -1.35 -5.32
N PRO A 102 5.98 -2.51 -5.72
CA PRO A 102 5.36 -3.42 -4.77
C PRO A 102 6.42 -4.14 -3.94
N LEU A 103 6.26 -4.15 -2.61
CA LEU A 103 7.01 -5.02 -1.70
C LEU A 103 6.09 -6.17 -1.27
N CYS A 104 6.50 -7.40 -1.54
CA CYS A 104 5.70 -8.58 -1.24
C CYS A 104 6.36 -9.37 -0.11
N LEU A 105 5.66 -9.47 1.01
CA LEU A 105 6.12 -10.13 2.22
C LEU A 105 5.41 -11.47 2.37
N GLU A 106 6.11 -12.44 2.93
CA GLU A 106 5.54 -13.73 3.31
C GLU A 106 4.31 -13.54 4.21
N HIS A 107 3.38 -14.48 4.15
CA HIS A 107 2.25 -14.46 5.07
C HIS A 107 2.74 -14.74 6.50
N ASN A 108 2.42 -13.82 7.41
CA ASN A 108 2.55 -14.01 8.85
C ASN A 108 1.18 -13.78 9.48
N GLU A 109 0.69 -14.73 10.27
CA GLU A 109 -0.67 -14.72 10.80
C GLU A 109 -0.94 -13.48 11.67
N ALA A 110 -0.01 -13.11 12.55
CA ALA A 110 -0.16 -11.94 13.41
C ALA A 110 -0.19 -10.63 12.60
N ALA A 111 0.73 -10.47 11.65
CA ALA A 111 0.79 -9.31 10.78
C ALA A 111 -0.45 -9.21 9.86
N ALA A 112 -0.92 -10.35 9.34
CA ALA A 112 -2.11 -10.43 8.52
C ALA A 112 -3.39 -10.12 9.31
N ALA A 113 -3.51 -10.63 10.54
CA ALA A 113 -4.65 -10.36 11.42
C ALA A 113 -4.74 -8.87 11.79
N GLU A 114 -3.60 -8.22 12.05
CA GLU A 114 -3.54 -6.78 12.33
C GLU A 114 -3.98 -5.96 11.11
N LEU A 115 -3.46 -6.29 9.91
CA LEU A 115 -3.88 -5.64 8.66
C LEU A 115 -5.36 -5.87 8.37
N ALA A 116 -5.87 -7.08 8.56
CA ALA A 116 -7.30 -7.38 8.40
C ALA A 116 -8.16 -6.56 9.37
N GLY A 117 -7.67 -6.30 10.59
CA GLY A 117 -8.32 -5.40 11.55
C GLY A 117 -8.42 -3.95 11.04
N PHE A 118 -7.35 -3.42 10.44
CA PHE A 118 -7.37 -2.11 9.80
C PHE A 118 -8.34 -2.06 8.62
N GLU A 119 -8.29 -3.07 7.75
CA GLU A 119 -9.15 -3.17 6.57
C GLU A 119 -10.62 -3.25 6.96
N LYS A 120 -10.98 -4.08 7.95
CA LYS A 120 -12.35 -4.19 8.46
C LYS A 120 -12.88 -2.87 9.01
N THR A 121 -12.06 -2.16 9.79
CA THR A 121 -12.42 -0.83 10.32
C THR A 121 -12.63 0.16 9.18
N LEU A 122 -11.75 0.14 8.19
CA LEU A 122 -11.83 1.02 7.02
C LEU A 122 -13.06 0.74 6.17
N VAL A 123 -13.41 -0.53 5.94
CA VAL A 123 -14.62 -0.94 5.20
C VAL A 123 -15.87 -0.40 5.89
N ALA A 124 -15.99 -0.55 7.21
CA ALA A 124 -17.12 -0.02 7.97
C ALA A 124 -17.23 1.52 7.85
N GLN A 125 -16.09 2.21 7.87
CA GLN A 125 -16.04 3.67 7.71
C GLN A 125 -16.43 4.09 6.28
N LEU A 126 -15.91 3.42 5.26
CA LEU A 126 -16.25 3.70 3.86
C LEU A 126 -17.73 3.44 3.57
N ALA A 127 -18.31 2.39 4.13
CA ALA A 127 -19.74 2.11 4.02
C ALA A 127 -20.59 3.22 4.68
N SER A 128 -20.24 3.60 5.91
CA SER A 128 -20.92 4.71 6.61
C SER A 128 -20.85 6.02 5.82
N ARG A 129 -19.69 6.33 5.22
CA ARG A 129 -19.51 7.53 4.39
C ARG A 129 -20.23 7.44 3.06
N SER A 130 -20.26 6.28 2.42
CA SER A 130 -21.03 6.07 1.19
C SER A 130 -22.53 6.27 1.40
N MET A 131 -23.04 5.95 2.60
CA MET A 131 -24.43 6.21 2.97
C MET A 131 -24.70 7.70 3.19
N ALA A 132 -23.74 8.43 3.77
CA ALA A 132 -23.85 9.87 4.02
C ALA A 132 -23.65 10.72 2.75
N ASP A 133 -22.73 10.32 1.87
CA ASP A 133 -22.45 10.95 0.59
C ASP A 133 -22.37 9.91 -0.54
N PRO A 134 -23.49 9.66 -1.24
CA PRO A 134 -23.55 8.73 -2.36
C PRO A 134 -22.63 9.10 -3.53
N LYS A 135 -22.14 10.35 -3.63
CA LYS A 135 -21.24 10.77 -4.71
C LYS A 135 -19.87 10.09 -4.61
N LEU A 136 -19.48 9.65 -3.42
CA LEU A 136 -18.19 8.97 -3.18
C LEU A 136 -18.02 7.73 -4.06
N PHE A 137 -19.08 6.91 -4.17
CA PHE A 137 -19.09 5.69 -4.98
C PHE A 137 -20.07 5.76 -6.16
N GLY A 138 -20.73 6.91 -6.36
CA GLY A 138 -21.82 7.09 -7.31
C GLY A 138 -23.11 6.36 -6.95
N ARG A 139 -23.18 5.74 -5.76
CA ARG A 139 -24.34 5.08 -5.17
C ARG A 139 -24.14 4.88 -3.67
N MET A 140 -25.22 4.60 -2.96
CA MET A 140 -25.16 4.12 -1.57
C MET A 140 -24.64 2.69 -1.55
N LEU A 141 -23.63 2.42 -0.72
CA LEU A 141 -23.09 1.08 -0.50
C LEU A 141 -23.36 0.67 0.94
N THR A 142 -23.89 -0.54 1.12
CA THR A 142 -23.91 -1.19 2.43
C THR A 142 -22.50 -1.62 2.84
N THR A 143 -22.32 -2.06 4.09
CA THR A 143 -21.05 -2.64 4.55
C THR A 143 -20.65 -3.85 3.70
N GLN A 144 -21.60 -4.71 3.38
CA GLN A 144 -21.37 -5.90 2.54
C GLN A 144 -20.97 -5.52 1.11
N ASP A 145 -21.65 -4.52 0.52
CA ASP A 145 -21.27 -4.02 -0.81
C ASP A 145 -19.85 -3.45 -0.80
N THR A 146 -19.51 -2.69 0.23
CA THR A 146 -18.18 -2.08 0.39
C THR A 146 -17.12 -3.15 0.57
N GLU A 147 -17.38 -4.18 1.38
CA GLU A 147 -16.47 -5.31 1.59
C GLU A 147 -16.21 -6.07 0.30
N SER A 148 -17.25 -6.36 -0.50
CA SER A 148 -17.10 -7.04 -1.80
C SER A 148 -16.26 -6.26 -2.82
N ARG A 149 -16.18 -4.94 -2.65
CA ARG A 149 -15.42 -4.02 -3.50
C ARG A 149 -14.03 -3.73 -2.95
N PHE A 150 -13.78 -4.11 -1.70
CA PHE A 150 -12.54 -3.82 -1.02
C PHE A 150 -11.44 -4.80 -1.46
N VAL A 151 -10.31 -4.24 -1.85
CA VAL A 151 -9.16 -4.97 -2.36
C VAL A 151 -8.10 -5.00 -1.26
N SER A 152 -8.06 -6.13 -0.55
CA SER A 152 -7.12 -6.36 0.57
C SER A 152 -5.65 -6.27 0.15
N CYS A 153 -4.80 -5.83 1.08
CA CYS A 153 -3.35 -5.92 1.02
C CYS A 153 -2.86 -7.36 1.17
N LEU A 154 -3.65 -8.25 1.78
CA LEU A 154 -3.41 -9.69 1.77
C LEU A 154 -3.85 -10.26 0.41
N LYS A 155 -2.90 -10.88 -0.30
CA LYS A 155 -3.10 -11.45 -1.62
C LYS A 155 -2.87 -12.95 -1.58
N THR A 156 -3.58 -13.67 -2.43
CA THR A 156 -3.32 -15.08 -2.71
C THR A 156 -2.76 -15.20 -4.12
N SER A 157 -1.62 -15.89 -4.24
CA SER A 157 -1.00 -16.19 -5.53
C SER A 157 -1.80 -17.26 -6.29
N THR A 158 -1.55 -17.39 -7.59
CA THR A 158 -2.16 -18.46 -8.42
C THR A 158 -1.82 -19.87 -7.95
N ARG A 159 -0.75 -20.03 -7.16
CA ARG A 159 -0.31 -21.30 -6.56
C ARG A 159 -0.92 -21.54 -5.18
N GLY A 160 -1.84 -20.68 -4.72
CA GLY A 160 -2.50 -20.81 -3.42
C GLY A 160 -1.74 -20.22 -2.23
N ASN A 161 -0.50 -19.76 -2.41
CA ASN A 161 0.26 -19.14 -1.32
C ASN A 161 -0.21 -17.70 -1.07
N SER A 162 -0.43 -17.35 0.20
CA SER A 162 -0.78 -15.99 0.63
C SER A 162 0.44 -15.12 0.89
N PHE A 163 0.33 -13.82 0.66
CA PHE A 163 1.39 -12.84 0.88
C PHE A 163 0.82 -11.45 1.15
N ILE A 164 1.56 -10.62 1.87
CA ILE A 164 1.19 -9.22 2.14
C ILE A 164 1.84 -8.34 1.06
N LYS A 165 1.05 -7.49 0.40
CA LYS A 165 1.51 -6.57 -0.65
C LYS A 165 1.46 -5.12 -0.17
N LEU A 166 2.62 -4.51 -0.06
CA LEU A 166 2.81 -3.10 0.30
C LEU A 166 3.39 -2.31 -0.87
N LYS A 167 3.48 -0.98 -0.71
CA LYS A 167 4.24 -0.11 -1.61
C LYS A 167 5.52 0.37 -0.93
N VAL A 168 6.61 0.41 -1.66
CA VAL A 168 7.88 0.98 -1.21
C VAL A 168 8.37 1.98 -2.25
N CYS A 169 8.92 3.10 -1.80
CA CYS A 169 9.58 4.07 -2.67
C CYS A 169 11.08 3.98 -2.39
N LEU A 170 11.86 3.42 -3.31
CA LEU A 170 13.27 3.13 -3.04
C LEU A 170 14.09 4.39 -2.72
N ASP A 171 13.70 5.55 -3.29
CA ASP A 171 14.38 6.83 -3.03
C ASP A 171 14.02 7.47 -1.69
N ARG A 172 13.02 6.94 -0.96
CA ARG A 172 12.48 7.56 0.26
C ARG A 172 12.43 6.62 1.46
N VAL A 173 12.66 5.33 1.24
CA VAL A 173 12.65 4.35 2.32
C VAL A 173 13.95 4.46 3.11
N ASN A 174 13.85 4.52 4.43
CA ASN A 174 15.02 4.40 5.29
C ASN A 174 15.41 2.93 5.38
N LEU A 175 16.66 2.62 5.06
CA LEU A 175 17.21 1.28 5.14
C LEU A 175 18.04 1.14 6.40
N TRP A 176 17.80 0.06 7.14
CA TRP A 176 18.49 -0.22 8.40
C TRP A 176 19.05 -1.63 8.37
N ASP A 177 20.21 -1.86 8.99
CA ASP A 177 20.69 -3.20 9.29
C ASP A 177 20.03 -3.74 10.58
N ALA A 178 20.35 -4.99 10.94
CA ALA A 178 19.82 -5.62 12.14
C ALA A 178 20.28 -4.95 13.45
N GLN A 179 21.31 -4.11 13.38
CA GLN A 179 21.95 -3.37 14.47
C GLN A 179 21.50 -1.89 14.50
N MET A 180 20.45 -1.53 13.74
CA MET A 180 19.88 -0.18 13.66
C MET A 180 20.85 0.87 13.08
N GLN A 181 21.82 0.47 12.26
CA GLN A 181 22.64 1.40 11.49
C GLN A 181 22.05 1.62 10.10
N PRO A 182 22.18 2.84 9.55
CA PRO A 182 21.68 3.15 8.22
C PRO A 182 22.47 2.37 7.15
N LEU A 183 21.76 1.72 6.25
CA LEU A 183 22.32 1.09 5.06
C LEU A 183 22.25 2.06 3.87
N HIS A 184 23.33 2.12 3.10
CA HIS A 184 23.42 3.00 1.92
C HIS A 184 22.96 2.31 0.64
N GLU A 185 23.00 0.97 0.61
CA GLU A 185 22.64 0.16 -0.54
C GLU A 185 21.60 -0.88 -0.14
N LEU A 186 20.65 -1.13 -1.05
CA LEU A 186 19.57 -2.09 -0.82
C LEU A 186 20.05 -3.54 -0.95
N GLY A 187 21.01 -3.78 -1.85
CA GLY A 187 21.43 -5.12 -2.27
C GLY A 187 20.28 -5.92 -2.89
N ASP A 188 20.46 -7.23 -3.00
CA ASP A 188 19.37 -8.13 -3.33
C ASP A 188 18.47 -8.34 -2.09
N LEU A 189 17.18 -8.03 -2.25
CA LEU A 189 16.14 -8.26 -1.25
C LEU A 189 15.50 -9.64 -1.32
N THR A 190 15.77 -10.42 -2.38
CA THR A 190 15.07 -11.68 -2.62
C THR A 190 15.31 -12.66 -1.47
N ASN A 191 14.24 -13.20 -0.89
CA ASN A 191 14.28 -14.11 0.27
C ASN A 191 14.92 -13.55 1.55
N ARG A 192 15.27 -12.26 1.58
CA ARG A 192 15.86 -11.64 2.77
C ARG A 192 14.82 -11.44 3.85
N GLN A 193 15.21 -11.59 5.11
CA GLN A 193 14.33 -11.28 6.25
C GLN A 193 14.39 -9.79 6.56
N CYS A 194 13.23 -9.20 6.80
CA CYS A 194 13.10 -7.78 7.12
C CYS A 194 12.12 -7.52 8.26
N LYS A 195 12.27 -6.39 8.95
CA LYS A 195 11.18 -5.76 9.69
C LYS A 195 10.72 -4.53 8.92
N VAL A 196 9.43 -4.28 8.93
CA VAL A 196 8.82 -3.20 8.15
C VAL A 196 8.12 -2.25 9.10
N ARG A 197 8.34 -0.94 8.89
CA ARG A 197 7.44 0.12 9.34
C ARG A 197 6.81 0.76 8.12
N ALA A 198 5.49 0.86 8.12
CA ALA A 198 4.75 1.42 7.00
C ALA A 198 3.62 2.34 7.46
N GLU A 199 3.34 3.35 6.65
CA GLU A 199 2.25 4.30 6.88
C GLU A 199 1.01 3.89 6.06
N LEU A 200 -0.14 3.94 6.71
CA LEU A 200 -1.44 3.81 6.08
C LEU A 200 -1.78 5.18 5.46
N LYS A 201 -1.36 5.41 4.21
CA LYS A 201 -1.37 6.75 3.62
C LYS A 201 -2.74 7.22 3.14
N GLN A 202 -3.42 6.38 2.36
CA GLN A 202 -4.65 6.79 1.70
C GLN A 202 -5.51 5.59 1.30
N VAL A 203 -6.79 5.85 1.10
CA VAL A 203 -7.69 4.95 0.37
C VAL A 203 -7.57 5.29 -1.11
N TRP A 204 -7.38 4.28 -1.94
CA TRP A 204 -7.52 4.44 -3.37
C TRP A 204 -8.89 3.93 -3.81
N MET A 205 -9.49 4.59 -4.80
CA MET A 205 -10.78 4.22 -5.38
C MET A 205 -10.66 4.20 -6.90
N MET A 206 -11.01 3.09 -7.53
CA MET A 206 -10.98 2.91 -8.99
C MET A 206 -12.19 2.10 -9.43
N SER A 207 -12.98 2.61 -10.38
CA SER A 207 -14.04 1.89 -11.11
C SER A 207 -14.78 0.81 -10.31
N GLY A 208 -15.34 1.18 -9.15
CA GLY A 208 -16.14 0.28 -8.31
C GLY A 208 -15.35 -0.58 -7.32
N GLN A 209 -14.03 -0.47 -7.27
CA GLN A 209 -13.16 -1.05 -6.25
C GLN A 209 -12.56 0.05 -5.36
N CYS A 210 -12.23 -0.33 -4.13
CA CYS A 210 -11.46 0.50 -3.22
C CYS A 210 -10.43 -0.34 -2.49
N GLY A 211 -9.43 0.30 -1.88
CA GLY A 211 -8.48 -0.43 -1.06
C GLY A 211 -7.57 0.49 -0.28
N LEU A 212 -6.82 -0.10 0.64
CA LEU A 212 -5.84 0.62 1.46
C LEU A 212 -4.50 0.69 0.73
N LEU A 213 -3.88 1.88 0.76
CA LEU A 213 -2.52 2.08 0.30
C LEU A 213 -1.58 2.20 1.50
N ILE A 214 -0.76 1.18 1.68
CA ILE A 214 0.25 1.11 2.74
C ILE A 214 1.62 1.35 2.12
N GLU A 215 2.33 2.35 2.61
CA GLU A 215 3.66 2.74 2.11
C GLU A 215 4.73 2.54 3.16
N VAL A 216 5.73 1.72 2.83
CA VAL A 216 6.89 1.43 3.67
C VAL A 216 7.73 2.70 3.82
N THR A 217 8.00 3.07 5.07
CA THR A 217 8.88 4.19 5.43
C THR A 217 10.24 3.71 5.89
N ASP A 218 10.27 2.57 6.58
CA ASP A 218 11.50 2.00 7.12
C ASP A 218 11.54 0.50 6.89
N LEU A 219 12.68 0.03 6.41
CA LEU A 219 12.95 -1.36 6.12
C LEU A 219 14.25 -1.76 6.83
N MET A 220 14.12 -2.57 7.88
CA MET A 220 15.26 -3.17 8.56
C MET A 220 15.55 -4.52 7.95
N LEU A 221 16.78 -4.79 7.56
CA LEU A 221 17.19 -6.02 6.88
C LEU A 221 18.11 -6.85 7.78
N LYS A 222 17.90 -8.16 7.85
CA LYS A 222 18.90 -9.06 8.44
C LYS A 222 20.14 -9.13 7.55
N ASP A 223 21.29 -9.40 8.14
CA ASP A 223 22.48 -9.74 7.38
C ASP A 223 22.19 -10.90 6.42
N GLU A 224 22.80 -10.84 5.24
CA GLU A 224 22.71 -11.91 4.27
C GLU A 224 23.38 -13.14 4.88
N GLU A 225 22.62 -14.20 5.16
CA GLU A 225 23.24 -15.46 5.56
C GLU A 225 24.12 -15.89 4.38
N PRO A 226 25.43 -16.10 4.58
CA PRO A 226 26.30 -16.52 3.49
C PRO A 226 25.72 -17.81 2.94
N GLN A 227 25.20 -17.73 1.72
CA GLN A 227 24.53 -18.84 1.06
C GLN A 227 25.53 -19.99 0.99
N ARG A 228 25.40 -20.94 1.93
CA ARG A 228 26.22 -22.14 1.93
C ARG A 228 25.76 -22.95 0.73
N CYS A 229 26.46 -22.80 -0.38
CA CYS A 229 26.28 -23.66 -1.53
C CYS A 229 26.35 -25.13 -1.05
N PRO A 230 25.28 -25.92 -1.22
CA PRO A 230 25.43 -27.36 -1.10
C PRO A 230 26.27 -27.79 -2.30
N PHE A 231 27.42 -28.39 -2.02
CA PHE A 231 28.34 -28.95 -3.01
C PHE A 231 27.62 -29.83 -4.03
#